data_AF-A0A1H9YLL5-F1
#
_entry.id   AF-A0A1H9YLL5-F1
#
_cell.length_a   1.000
_cell.length_b   1.000
_cell.length_c   1.000
_cell.angle_alpha   90.00
_cell.angle_beta   90.00
_cell.angle_gamma   90.00
#
_symmetry.space_group_name_H-M   'P 1'
#
loop_
_entity.id
_entity.type
_entity.pdbx_description
1 polymer ?
#
loop_
_entity_poly.entity_id
_entity_poly.type
_entity_poly.pdbx_seq_one_letter_code
_entity_poly.pdbx_strand_id
1 'polypeptide(L)' 'MGANILTLPFLLPLLFVEIALKLYCLYLLFKDGGEHLPKWAWAFIILFVSTLGPISFLIFGKRRY' A
#
# COMPACT_ATOMS: atom_id res chain seq x y z
N MET A 1 -14.97 25.88 -12.38
CA MET A 1 -15.05 24.40 -12.35
C MET A 1 -15.41 24.00 -10.92
N GLY A 2 -16.71 23.93 -10.61
CA GLY A 2 -17.19 23.56 -9.28
C GLY A 2 -17.12 22.05 -9.10
N ALA A 3 -16.44 21.58 -8.06
CA ALA A 3 -16.53 20.19 -7.65
C ALA A 3 -17.97 19.94 -7.18
N ASN A 4 -18.75 19.22 -7.98
CA ASN A 4 -20.11 18.81 -7.62
C ASN A 4 -20.02 17.92 -6.38
N ILE A 5 -20.80 18.22 -5.34
CA ILE A 5 -20.82 17.52 -4.04
C ILE A 5 -21.03 15.98 -4.20
N LEU A 6 -21.53 15.56 -5.37
CA LEU A 6 -21.72 14.17 -5.78
C LEU A 6 -20.42 13.38 -6.07
N THR A 7 -19.28 14.03 -6.33
CA THR A 7 -17.99 13.33 -6.60
C THR A 7 -17.20 13.00 -5.34
N LEU A 8 -17.45 13.71 -4.23
CA LEU A 8 -16.82 13.45 -2.93
C LEU A 8 -17.05 12.03 -2.38
N PRO A 9 -18.27 11.46 -2.37
CA PRO A 9 -18.51 10.16 -1.77
C PRO A 9 -17.85 9.00 -2.52
N PHE A 10 -17.56 9.15 -3.81
CA PHE A 10 -16.94 8.09 -4.62
C PHE A 10 -15.41 8.06 -4.46
N LEU A 11 -14.79 9.22 -4.20
CA LEU A 11 -13.35 9.33 -3.99
C LEU A 11 -12.93 8.91 -2.58
N LEU A 12 -13.83 9.07 -1.60
CA LEU A 12 -13.61 8.70 -0.20
C LEU A 12 -13.19 7.23 0.01
N PRO A 13 -13.91 6.21 -0.51
CA PRO A 13 -13.54 4.82 -0.32
C PRO A 13 -12.25 4.45 -1.06
N LEU A 14 -12.01 5.04 -2.23
CA LEU A 14 -10.80 4.78 -3.01
C LEU A 14 -9.55 5.24 -2.25
N LEU A 15 -9.59 6.45 -1.68
CA LEU A 15 -8.49 7.00 -0.88
C LEU A 15 -8.31 6.20 0.43
N PHE A 16 -9.40 5.80 1.07
CA PHE A 16 -9.37 5.03 2.30
C PHE A 16 -8.74 3.64 2.08
N VAL A 17 -9.10 2.95 0.99
CA VAL A 17 -8.52 1.66 0.61
C VAL A 17 -7.04 1.80 0.28
N GLU A 18 -6.64 2.84 -0.48
CA GLU A 18 -5.22 3.06 -0.76
C GLU A 18 -4.40 3.28 0.51
N ILE A 19 -4.89 4.12 1.44
CA ILE A 19 -4.18 4.40 2.70
C ILE A 19 -4.14 3.14 3.58
N ALA A 20 -5.27 2.43 3.71
CA ALA A 20 -5.34 1.20 4.49
C ALA A 20 -4.38 0.14 3.93
N LEU A 21 -4.30 -0.02 2.62
CA LEU A 21 -3.39 -0.96 1.95
C LEU A 21 -1.92 -0.60 2.19
N LYS A 22 -1.56 0.69 2.09
CA LYS A 22 -0.20 1.17 2.40
C LYS A 22 0.17 0.89 3.85
N LEU A 23 -0.70 1.25 4.78
CA LEU A 23 -0.49 1.00 6.21
C LEU A 23 -0.38 -0.49 6.52
N TYR A 24 -1.22 -1.31 5.90
CA TYR A 24 -1.19 -2.76 6.08
C TYR A 24 0.12 -3.37 5.57
N CYS A 25 0.60 -2.95 4.40
CA CYS A 25 1.91 -3.39 3.89
C CYS A 25 3.06 -2.93 4.76
N LEU A 26 3.03 -1.69 5.27
CA LEU A 26 4.06 -1.19 6.17
C LEU A 26 4.06 -1.98 7.48
N TYR A 27 2.88 -2.23 8.06
CA TYR A 27 2.73 -3.05 9.27
C TYR A 27 3.26 -4.47 9.05
N LEU A 28 2.91 -5.09 7.93
CA LEU A 28 3.33 -6.44 7.58
C LEU A 28 4.86 -6.50 7.31
N LEU A 29 5.45 -5.44 6.73
CA LEU A 29 6.90 -5.30 6.58
C LEU A 29 7.65 -5.21 7.93
N PHE A 30 7.09 -4.48 8.89
CA PHE A 30 7.64 -4.39 10.24
C PHE A 30 7.51 -5.71 11.00
N LYS A 31 6.40 -6.44 10.78
CA LYS A 31 6.06 -7.66 11.51
C LYS A 31 6.80 -8.90 11.00
N ASP A 32 6.74 -9.18 9.71
CA ASP A 32 7.34 -10.40 9.14
C ASP A 32 8.81 -10.20 8.75
N GLY A 33 9.21 -8.96 8.41
CA GLY A 33 10.54 -8.67 7.90
C GLY A 33 10.73 -9.28 6.50
N GLY A 34 11.05 -8.45 5.51
CA GLY A 34 11.18 -8.92 4.13
C GLY A 34 12.20 -10.06 4.00
N GLU A 35 11.71 -11.27 3.70
CA GLU A 35 12.56 -12.46 3.54
C GLU A 35 13.48 -12.37 2.31
N HIS A 36 13.09 -11.60 1.28
CA HIS A 36 13.85 -11.52 0.02
C HIS A 36 14.61 -10.19 -0.16
N LEU A 37 14.22 -9.11 0.53
CA LEU A 37 14.84 -7.78 0.42
C LEU A 37 14.91 -7.06 1.77
N PRO A 38 15.97 -6.25 2.01
CA PRO A 38 16.13 -5.50 3.24
C PRO A 38 14.93 -4.57 3.50
N LYS A 39 14.56 -4.42 4.77
CA LYS A 39 13.39 -3.64 5.22
C LYS A 39 13.33 -2.22 4.61
N TRP A 40 14.50 -1.63 4.38
CA TRP A 40 14.63 -0.30 3.78
C TRP A 40 14.27 -0.25 2.28
N ALA A 41 14.58 -1.29 1.52
CA ALA A 41 14.25 -1.34 0.09
C ALA A 41 12.74 -1.41 -0.13
N TRP A 42 12.03 -2.18 0.71
CA TRP A 42 10.58 -2.22 0.71
C TRP A 42 9.93 -0.89 1.08
N ALA A 43 10.47 -0.20 2.09
CA ALA A 43 10.01 1.14 2.44
C ALA A 43 10.15 2.12 1.25
N PHE A 44 11.27 2.04 0.51
CA PHE A 44 11.49 2.84 -0.69
C PHE A 44 10.45 2.55 -1.79
N ILE A 45 10.16 1.28 -2.05
CA ILE A 45 9.17 0.87 -3.05
C ILE A 45 7.75 1.34 -2.65
N ILE A 46 7.35 1.19 -1.39
CA ILE A 46 6.03 1.64 -0.91
C ILE A 46 5.91 3.17 -0.97
N LEU A 47 7.01 3.89 -0.73
CA LEU A 47 7.06 5.35 -0.78
C LEU A 47 7.02 5.90 -2.22
N PHE A 48 7.78 5.28 -3.14
CA PHE A 48 7.88 5.71 -4.54
C PHE A 48 6.75 5.20 -5.42
N VAL A 49 6.18 4.05 -5.07
CA VAL A 49 5.23 3.33 -5.92
C VAL A 49 3.92 3.20 -5.14
N SER A 50 3.14 4.28 -5.11
CA SER A 50 1.94 4.41 -4.25
C SER A 50 1.05 3.16 -4.22
N THR A 51 0.56 2.72 -5.37
CA THR A 51 -0.42 1.62 -5.46
C THR A 51 0.26 0.30 -5.83
N LEU A 52 1.26 0.29 -6.73
CA LEU A 52 1.96 -0.94 -7.11
C LEU A 52 2.98 -1.41 -6.05
N GLY A 53 3.44 -0.52 -5.17
CA GLY A 53 4.34 -0.85 -4.06
C GLY A 53 3.71 -1.82 -3.05
N PRO A 54 2.52 -1.53 -2.49
CA PRO A 54 1.84 -2.48 -1.62
C PRO A 54 1.38 -3.74 -2.36
N ILE A 55 0.99 -3.64 -3.64
CA ILE A 55 0.61 -4.83 -4.45
C ILE A 55 1.80 -5.76 -4.66
N SER A 56 2.96 -5.22 -5.02
CA SER A 56 4.19 -6.02 -5.15
C SER A 56 4.58 -6.64 -3.81
N PHE A 57 4.35 -5.95 -2.67
CA PHE A 57 4.58 -6.52 -1.33
C PHE A 57 3.64 -7.68 -1.02
N LEU A 58 2.37 -7.57 -1.37
CA LEU A 58 1.42 -8.66 -1.19
C LEU A 58 1.75 -9.88 -2.07
N ILE A 59 2.30 -9.66 -3.27
CA ILE A 59 2.67 -10.74 -4.19
C ILE A 59 3.98 -11.42 -3.77
N PHE A 60 5.02 -10.64 -3.46
CA PHE A 60 6.36 -11.17 -3.15
C PHE A 60 6.61 -11.42 -1.66
N GLY A 61 5.92 -10.70 -0.78
CA GLY A 61 6.07 -10.79 0.68
C GLY A 61 5.19 -11.86 1.33
N LYS A 62 4.17 -12.37 0.64
CA LYS A 62 3.39 -13.51 1.14
C LYS A 62 4.20 -14.79 0.99
N ARG A 63 4.67 -15.33 2.12
CA ARG A 63 4.97 -16.75 2.32
C ARG A 63 3.82 -17.59 1.78
N ARG A 64 4.00 -18.15 0.58
CA ARG A 64 3.31 -19.40 0.22
C ARG A 64 3.94 -20.47 1.09
N TYR A 65 3.25 -20.85 2.16
CA TYR A 65 3.38 -22.20 2.68
C TYR A 65 2.74 -23.16 1.67
#